data_AF-A0A7W7M1L8-F1
#
_entry.id   AF-A0A7W7M1L8-F1
#
_cell.length_a   1.000
_cell.length_b   1.000
_cell.length_c   1.000
_cell.angle_alpha   90.00
_cell.angle_beta   90.00
_cell.angle_gamma   90.00
#
_symmetry.space_group_name_H-M   'P 1'
#
loop_
_entity.id
_entity.type
_entity.pdbx_description
1 polymer ?
#
loop_
_entity_poly.entity_id
_entity_poly.type
_entity_poly.pdbx_seq_one_letter_code
_entity_poly.pdbx_strand_id
1 'polypeptide(L)'
;MASLTSEASEDRAPGPVLTHPHGRLLRAGRPHRVLAGSLHYFRVHPDQWADRLERVAALGLNTVDTYVPWNFHEPRPGRYRFTGGHDVERFLRTARETGLDVIVRPGPYICAEWDNGGLPVWLTGRPGMRPRCSHPPYLTEVGRWFDELIPRVAALQAGRGGPVVAVQIENEYGSYGDDHAYVRWVRDALVARGITELLYTADGPTELMQDGGSLPGHLAAATFGSHAHEAAGLLRARRRDEPFLCAEFWNGWFDHWGEKHHVRSVDSAARTLTDILDADGSVSVYMAHGGTNFGLWAGANHDGDLLRPTVTSYDSDAPIAEHGALTPKFHAFRDRLHAVAGAPRRPLPAEPALLSPRAVPVTAGAGLLGALRAVSEPVASPHPLSFEELEQASGLVLYRAGPRLPGGRHTLTVSGLRDRAQVFLDGVPLGVLDRETASLEVTGRGERACLELLVENQGRVNYGPRLGEHKGILGGVAIGRRLVHGWTMHRLPLDTWTPDDLARAVSAARPDGSTGFLTARFAVAEPADGFLALPGFAKGFVWANGTLLGRYWEIGPQRTLYLPAPLLVPGDNTLTLLELQRRGDRVELRDRPELGPTEEYVETL
;
A
#
# COMPACT_ATOMS: atom_id res chain seq x y z
N MET A 1 9.62 69.64 1.00
CA MET A 1 10.14 68.45 1.69
C MET A 1 9.01 67.44 1.78
N ALA A 2 8.99 66.47 0.87
CA ALA A 2 8.02 65.40 0.84
C ALA A 2 8.47 64.31 1.83
N SER A 3 7.65 64.02 2.84
CA SER A 3 7.89 62.93 3.78
C SER A 3 7.24 61.67 3.21
N LEU A 4 8.06 60.79 2.65
CA LEU A 4 7.70 59.43 2.28
C LEU A 4 7.55 58.59 3.55
N THR A 5 6.31 58.31 3.95
CA THR A 5 6.00 57.23 4.89
C THR A 5 6.12 55.91 4.15
N SER A 6 7.24 55.23 4.36
CA SER A 6 7.44 53.81 4.08
C SER A 6 6.47 52.99 4.93
N GLU A 7 5.33 52.59 4.37
CA GLU A 7 4.56 51.46 4.89
C GLU A 7 5.42 50.21 4.73
N ALA A 8 5.96 49.73 5.84
CA ALA A 8 6.46 48.38 5.92
C ALA A 8 5.28 47.44 5.66
N SER A 9 5.27 46.75 4.52
CA SER A 9 4.34 45.67 4.28
C SER A 9 4.58 44.61 5.36
N GLU A 10 3.64 44.48 6.31
CA GLU A 10 3.57 43.31 7.16
C GLU A 10 3.59 42.09 6.24
N ASP A 11 4.62 41.26 6.38
CA ASP A 11 4.83 40.03 5.64
C ASP A 11 3.76 39.01 6.10
N ARG A 12 2.52 39.27 5.69
CA ARG A 12 1.36 38.44 6.01
C ARG A 12 1.57 37.15 5.23
N ALA A 13 1.75 36.04 5.95
CA ALA A 13 1.86 34.73 5.33
C ALA A 13 0.76 34.58 4.26
N PRO A 14 1.11 34.19 3.02
CA PRO A 14 0.13 34.12 1.95
C PRO A 14 -1.00 33.17 2.35
N GLY A 15 -2.24 33.67 2.24
CA GLY A 15 -3.44 32.89 2.57
C GLY A 15 -3.65 31.71 1.61
N PRO A 16 -4.56 30.78 1.95
CA PRO A 16 -4.85 29.61 1.13
C PRO A 16 -5.30 30.00 -0.27
N VAL A 17 -4.79 29.29 -1.29
CA VAL A 17 -5.16 29.52 -2.69
C VAL A 17 -6.52 28.89 -3.01
N LEU A 18 -6.81 27.72 -2.44
CA LEU A 18 -8.12 27.10 -2.50
C LEU A 18 -8.94 27.49 -1.27
N THR A 19 -10.10 28.10 -1.49
CA THR A 19 -11.00 28.58 -0.42
C THR A 19 -12.44 28.21 -0.74
N HIS A 20 -13.34 28.25 0.24
CA HIS A 20 -14.76 27.91 0.02
C HIS A 20 -15.77 28.91 0.62
N PRO A 21 -15.63 30.23 0.39
CA PRO A 21 -16.59 31.20 0.92
C PRO A 21 -18.01 30.93 0.39
N HIS A 22 -19.00 31.04 1.28
CA HIS A 22 -20.42 30.86 0.95
C HIS A 22 -20.72 29.55 0.20
N GLY A 23 -20.07 28.44 0.58
CA GLY A 23 -20.30 27.12 0.01
C GLY A 23 -19.77 26.90 -1.40
N ARG A 24 -18.91 27.79 -1.92
CA ARG A 24 -18.36 27.69 -3.29
C ARG A 24 -16.85 27.59 -3.28
N LEU A 25 -16.30 26.56 -3.93
CA LEU A 25 -14.85 26.45 -4.10
C LEU A 25 -14.32 27.52 -5.05
N LEU A 26 -13.31 28.24 -4.59
CA LEU A 26 -12.58 29.25 -5.35
C LEU A 26 -11.09 28.91 -5.33
N ARG A 27 -10.44 28.97 -6.50
CA ARG A 27 -8.98 28.91 -6.63
C ARG A 27 -8.46 30.28 -7.01
N ALA A 28 -7.63 30.88 -6.17
CA ALA A 28 -7.14 32.26 -6.31
C ALA A 28 -8.28 33.26 -6.60
N GLY A 29 -9.40 33.12 -5.86
CA GLY A 29 -10.59 33.99 -5.98
C GLY A 29 -11.49 33.71 -7.18
N ARG A 30 -11.19 32.72 -8.03
CA ARG A 30 -12.02 32.36 -9.19
C ARG A 30 -12.81 31.08 -8.92
N PRO A 31 -14.08 30.98 -9.37
CA PRO A 31 -14.85 29.74 -9.29
C PRO A 31 -14.05 28.56 -9.78
N HIS A 32 -13.99 27.52 -8.96
CA HIS A 32 -13.18 26.35 -9.22
C HIS A 32 -13.92 25.09 -8.80
N ARG A 33 -13.78 24.04 -9.60
CA ARG A 33 -14.25 22.70 -9.25
C ARG A 33 -13.02 21.80 -9.22
N VAL A 34 -12.80 21.14 -8.09
CA VAL A 34 -11.69 20.21 -7.95
C VAL A 34 -12.08 18.92 -8.69
N LEU A 35 -11.34 18.64 -9.76
CA LEU A 35 -11.43 17.41 -10.53
C LEU A 35 -10.11 16.68 -10.31
N ALA A 36 -10.06 15.90 -9.23
CA ALA A 36 -8.89 15.19 -8.77
C ALA A 36 -8.91 13.72 -9.19
N GLY A 37 -7.75 13.09 -9.12
CA GLY A 37 -7.60 11.65 -9.23
C GLY A 37 -6.45 11.18 -8.38
N SER A 38 -6.66 10.07 -7.68
CA SER A 38 -5.66 9.54 -6.77
C SER A 38 -4.59 8.80 -7.56
N LEU A 39 -3.33 9.15 -7.26
CA LEU A 39 -2.14 8.51 -7.81
C LEU A 39 -1.06 8.46 -6.72
N HIS A 40 -0.65 7.26 -6.34
CA HIS A 40 0.28 7.04 -5.24
C HIS A 40 1.71 6.88 -5.75
N TYR A 41 2.59 7.85 -5.47
CA TYR A 41 3.98 7.81 -5.94
C TYR A 41 4.74 6.56 -5.45
N PHE A 42 4.37 6.04 -4.28
CA PHE A 42 4.95 4.84 -3.66
C PHE A 42 4.47 3.52 -4.30
N ARG A 43 3.54 3.58 -5.27
CA ARG A 43 3.06 2.44 -6.07
C ARG A 43 3.53 2.46 -7.52
N VAL A 44 4.33 3.45 -7.90
CA VAL A 44 4.82 3.66 -9.27
C VAL A 44 6.33 3.87 -9.24
N HIS A 45 7.06 3.24 -10.16
CA HIS A 45 8.51 3.48 -10.26
C HIS A 45 8.77 4.98 -10.55
N PRO A 46 9.74 5.64 -9.89
CA PRO A 46 9.92 7.10 -10.00
C PRO A 46 10.16 7.62 -11.42
N ASP A 47 10.77 6.81 -12.28
CA ASP A 47 11.01 7.17 -13.68
C ASP A 47 9.75 7.15 -14.55
N GLN A 48 8.63 6.65 -14.02
CA GLN A 48 7.33 6.64 -14.68
C GLN A 48 6.37 7.70 -14.11
N TRP A 49 6.71 8.42 -13.04
CA TRP A 49 5.82 9.42 -12.43
C TRP A 49 5.33 10.48 -13.42
N ALA A 50 6.23 11.02 -14.25
CA ALA A 50 5.87 12.02 -15.25
C ALA A 50 4.80 11.50 -16.24
N ASP A 51 5.00 10.30 -16.79
CA ASP A 51 4.02 9.68 -17.69
C ASP A 51 2.68 9.46 -16.99
N ARG A 52 2.67 8.92 -15.77
CA ARG A 52 1.40 8.65 -15.07
C ARG A 52 0.65 9.95 -14.72
N LEU A 53 1.38 11.02 -14.36
CA LEU A 53 0.81 12.35 -14.14
C LEU A 53 0.26 12.97 -15.44
N GLU A 54 0.95 12.80 -16.57
CA GLU A 54 0.46 13.23 -17.88
C GLU A 54 -0.84 12.52 -18.25
N ARG A 55 -0.96 11.22 -17.95
CA ARG A 55 -2.21 10.46 -18.14
C ARG A 55 -3.34 10.95 -17.24
N VAL A 56 -3.06 11.24 -15.97
CA VAL A 56 -4.02 11.87 -15.05
C VAL A 56 -4.52 13.21 -15.61
N ALA A 57 -3.61 14.07 -16.09
CA ALA A 57 -4.00 15.33 -16.70
C ALA A 57 -4.77 15.13 -18.03
N ALA A 58 -4.40 14.13 -18.83
CA ALA A 58 -5.08 13.78 -20.07
C ALA A 58 -6.48 13.19 -19.83
N LEU A 59 -6.74 12.57 -18.67
CA LEU A 59 -8.08 12.15 -18.25
C LEU A 59 -9.05 13.34 -18.10
N GLY A 60 -8.53 14.58 -18.05
CA GLY A 60 -9.33 15.79 -17.87
C GLY A 60 -9.35 16.30 -16.43
N LEU A 61 -8.50 15.72 -15.57
CA LEU A 61 -8.31 16.14 -14.19
C LEU A 61 -7.41 17.38 -14.13
N ASN A 62 -7.71 18.26 -13.17
CA ASN A 62 -6.94 19.47 -12.89
C ASN A 62 -6.09 19.35 -11.62
N THR A 63 -6.30 18.29 -10.85
CA THR A 63 -5.67 18.03 -9.56
C THR A 63 -5.24 16.56 -9.50
N VAL A 64 -4.14 16.27 -8.82
CA VAL A 64 -3.79 14.91 -8.37
C VAL A 64 -3.82 14.89 -6.85
N ASP A 65 -4.30 13.81 -6.24
CA ASP A 65 -4.12 13.59 -4.81
C ASP A 65 -3.23 12.38 -4.53
N THR A 66 -2.51 12.45 -3.41
CA THR A 66 -1.60 11.38 -3.01
C THR A 66 -1.49 11.28 -1.49
N TYR A 67 -1.45 10.05 -0.98
CA TYR A 67 -1.10 9.77 0.41
C TYR A 67 0.41 9.88 0.67
N VAL A 68 0.80 9.98 1.94
CA VAL A 68 2.20 9.84 2.38
C VAL A 68 2.33 8.73 3.43
N PRO A 69 2.81 7.52 3.06
CA PRO A 69 2.94 6.40 3.99
C PRO A 69 4.12 6.58 4.94
N TRP A 70 3.86 6.82 6.23
CA TRP A 70 4.89 7.03 7.23
C TRP A 70 5.90 5.86 7.31
N ASN A 71 5.44 4.61 7.26
CA ASN A 71 6.29 3.41 7.29
C ASN A 71 7.28 3.30 6.12
N PHE A 72 6.95 3.89 4.96
CA PHE A 72 7.80 3.93 3.77
C PHE A 72 8.96 4.93 3.97
N HIS A 73 8.66 6.05 4.63
CA HIS A 73 9.64 7.11 4.88
C HIS A 73 10.46 6.89 6.15
N GLU A 74 9.91 6.29 7.21
CA GLU A 74 10.59 6.03 8.48
C GLU A 74 10.53 4.54 8.86
N PRO A 75 11.22 3.65 8.11
CA PRO A 75 11.22 2.22 8.37
C PRO A 75 11.85 1.85 9.72
N ARG A 76 12.70 2.74 10.27
CA ARG A 76 13.23 2.66 11.63
C ARG A 76 13.18 4.05 12.29
N PRO A 77 13.04 4.14 13.63
CA PRO A 77 12.97 5.42 14.33
C PRO A 77 14.15 6.33 13.99
N GLY A 78 13.86 7.56 13.55
CA GLY A 78 14.84 8.58 13.17
C GLY A 78 15.64 8.27 11.89
N ARG A 79 15.20 7.31 11.07
CA ARG A 79 15.86 6.94 9.80
C ARG A 79 14.94 7.23 8.62
N TYR A 80 14.97 8.48 8.17
CA TYR A 80 14.10 8.98 7.12
C TYR A 80 14.63 8.72 5.71
N ARG A 81 13.72 8.49 4.76
CA ARG A 81 13.99 8.31 3.33
C ARG A 81 13.16 9.29 2.52
N PHE A 82 13.81 10.16 1.73
CA PHE A 82 13.15 11.15 0.86
C PHE A 82 13.83 11.27 -0.51
N THR A 83 14.48 10.20 -0.97
CA THR A 83 15.20 10.16 -2.25
C THR A 83 14.76 8.97 -3.11
N GLY A 84 15.05 9.02 -4.41
CA GLY A 84 14.66 7.96 -5.36
C GLY A 84 13.14 7.79 -5.38
N GLY A 85 12.66 6.54 -5.24
CA GLY A 85 11.21 6.25 -5.15
C GLY A 85 10.51 6.79 -3.90
N HIS A 86 11.26 7.32 -2.93
CA HIS A 86 10.74 7.95 -1.71
C HIS A 86 10.74 9.49 -1.80
N ASP A 87 11.09 10.07 -2.95
CA ASP A 87 11.18 11.53 -3.12
C ASP A 87 9.81 12.15 -3.41
N VAL A 88 9.02 12.35 -2.34
CA VAL A 88 7.70 13.01 -2.44
C VAL A 88 7.82 14.43 -2.98
N GLU A 89 8.88 15.18 -2.67
CA GLU A 89 9.07 16.55 -3.17
C GLU A 89 9.26 16.57 -4.69
N ARG A 90 10.05 15.64 -5.24
CA ARG A 90 10.17 15.46 -6.70
C ARG A 90 8.83 15.11 -7.31
N PHE A 91 8.08 14.16 -6.75
CA PHE A 91 6.75 13.81 -7.27
C PHE A 91 5.81 15.03 -7.33
N LEU A 92 5.74 15.80 -6.24
CA LEU A 92 4.94 17.02 -6.17
C LEU A 92 5.41 18.07 -7.21
N ARG A 93 6.72 18.27 -7.36
CA ARG A 93 7.26 19.17 -8.40
C ARG A 93 6.93 18.69 -9.81
N THR A 94 7.00 17.39 -10.09
CA THR A 94 6.60 16.83 -11.38
C THR A 94 5.11 17.06 -11.65
N ALA A 95 4.22 16.92 -10.66
CA ALA A 95 2.80 17.24 -10.83
C ALA A 95 2.59 18.72 -11.20
N ARG A 96 3.36 19.64 -10.58
CA ARG A 96 3.37 21.06 -10.96
C ARG A 96 3.80 21.27 -12.41
N GLU A 97 4.85 20.60 -12.85
CA GLU A 97 5.38 20.68 -14.23
C GLU A 97 4.34 20.18 -15.25
N THR A 98 3.55 19.17 -14.89
CA THR A 98 2.40 18.70 -15.68
C THR A 98 1.22 19.70 -15.67
N GLY A 99 1.24 20.69 -14.79
CA GLY A 99 0.18 21.70 -14.63
C GLY A 99 -1.03 21.20 -13.83
N LEU A 100 -0.80 20.29 -12.89
CA LEU A 100 -1.79 19.82 -11.92
C LEU A 100 -1.61 20.55 -10.59
N ASP A 101 -2.72 20.89 -9.94
CA ASP A 101 -2.72 21.14 -8.50
C ASP A 101 -2.50 19.82 -7.76
N VAL A 102 -2.09 19.90 -6.48
CA VAL A 102 -1.91 18.72 -5.63
C VAL A 102 -2.69 18.83 -4.33
N ILE A 103 -3.37 17.76 -3.96
CA ILE A 103 -3.89 17.53 -2.62
C ILE A 103 -2.98 16.50 -1.93
N VAL A 104 -2.43 16.84 -0.77
CA VAL A 104 -1.60 15.91 0.00
C VAL A 104 -2.40 15.34 1.16
N ARG A 105 -2.35 14.02 1.33
CA ARG A 105 -3.04 13.29 2.40
C ARG A 105 -1.99 12.68 3.33
N PRO A 106 -1.40 13.46 4.25
CA PRO A 106 -0.18 13.07 4.97
C PRO A 106 -0.40 12.08 6.12
N GLY A 107 -1.65 11.71 6.40
CA GLY A 107 -2.00 10.82 7.50
C GLY A 107 -2.03 11.51 8.87
N PRO A 108 -1.47 10.89 9.94
CA PRO A 108 -0.37 9.91 9.93
C PRO A 108 -0.77 8.48 9.58
N TYR A 109 -2.05 8.14 9.66
CA TYR A 109 -2.63 6.90 9.15
C TYR A 109 -3.32 7.18 7.81
N ILE A 110 -3.19 6.29 6.83
CA ILE A 110 -3.69 6.48 5.46
C ILE A 110 -4.61 5.36 4.96
N CYS A 111 -4.81 4.27 5.71
CA CYS A 111 -5.53 3.08 5.20
C CYS A 111 -4.89 2.55 3.90
N ALA A 112 -5.52 2.85 2.76
CA ALA A 112 -5.03 2.73 1.39
C ALA A 112 -4.63 1.31 0.96
N GLU A 113 -5.13 0.27 1.62
CA GLU A 113 -4.71 -1.12 1.43
C GLU A 113 -3.19 -1.32 1.53
N TRP A 114 -2.53 -0.47 2.33
CA TRP A 114 -1.10 -0.44 2.51
C TRP A 114 -0.71 -1.02 3.86
N ASP A 115 0.44 -1.68 3.98
CA ASP A 115 0.86 -2.37 5.21
C ASP A 115 0.67 -1.46 6.43
N ASN A 116 -0.11 -1.97 7.40
CA ASN A 116 -0.39 -1.29 8.67
C ASN A 116 -1.01 0.12 8.52
N GLY A 117 -1.73 0.38 7.42
CA GLY A 117 -2.34 1.68 7.14
C GLY A 117 -1.32 2.81 7.04
N GLY A 118 -0.09 2.50 6.65
CA GLY A 118 1.02 3.45 6.59
C GLY A 118 1.73 3.71 7.92
N LEU A 119 1.28 3.14 9.05
CA LEU A 119 1.94 3.33 10.34
C LEU A 119 3.20 2.43 10.47
N PRO A 120 4.35 2.94 10.95
CA PRO A 120 5.54 2.12 11.12
C PRO A 120 5.34 0.99 12.12
N VAL A 121 5.91 -0.18 11.82
CA VAL A 121 5.80 -1.37 12.68
C VAL A 121 6.45 -1.16 14.05
N TRP A 122 7.56 -0.44 14.11
CA TRP A 122 8.24 -0.12 15.38
C TRP A 122 7.37 0.76 16.30
N LEU A 123 6.42 1.51 15.73
CA LEU A 123 5.48 2.34 16.48
C LEU A 123 4.40 1.46 17.11
N THR A 124 3.68 0.70 16.25
CA THR A 124 2.57 -0.12 16.71
C THR A 124 3.01 -1.34 17.52
N GLY A 125 4.25 -1.81 17.29
CA GLY A 125 4.87 -2.90 18.05
C GLY A 125 5.35 -2.51 19.45
N ARG A 126 5.29 -1.23 19.82
CA ARG A 126 5.67 -0.78 21.18
C ARG A 126 4.60 -1.24 22.19
N PRO A 127 4.98 -1.95 23.27
CA PRO A 127 4.02 -2.38 24.29
C PRO A 127 3.20 -1.21 24.83
N GLY A 128 1.88 -1.38 24.89
CA GLY A 128 0.96 -0.36 25.38
C GLY A 128 0.63 0.76 24.39
N MET A 129 1.19 0.77 23.18
CA MET A 129 0.84 1.76 22.15
C MET A 129 -0.66 1.73 21.83
N ARG A 130 -1.25 2.91 21.63
CA ARG A 130 -2.63 3.11 21.21
C ARG A 130 -2.63 4.11 20.05
N PRO A 131 -2.61 3.64 18.80
CA PRO A 131 -2.60 4.53 17.64
C PRO A 131 -3.98 5.19 17.46
N ARG A 132 -4.01 6.31 16.74
CA ARG A 132 -5.22 7.02 16.29
C ARG A 132 -6.17 7.46 17.43
N CYS A 133 -5.59 7.89 18.55
CA CYS A 133 -6.32 8.56 19.63
C CYS A 133 -5.38 9.51 20.39
N SER A 134 -5.91 10.23 21.39
CA SER A 134 -5.19 11.22 22.21
C SER A 134 -4.17 10.62 23.17
N HIS A 135 -3.58 9.47 22.82
CA HIS A 135 -2.56 8.80 23.59
C HIS A 135 -1.21 9.53 23.47
N PRO A 136 -0.67 10.14 24.55
CA PRO A 136 0.50 11.02 24.44
C PRO A 136 1.75 10.37 23.82
N PRO A 137 2.07 9.09 24.09
CA PRO A 137 3.16 8.41 23.39
C PRO A 137 2.96 8.33 21.87
N TYR A 138 1.73 8.14 21.38
CA TYR A 138 1.44 8.14 19.94
C TYR A 138 1.60 9.54 19.36
N LEU A 139 0.97 10.55 19.99
CA LEU A 139 1.06 11.95 19.55
C LEU A 139 2.52 12.45 19.49
N THR A 140 3.35 12.03 20.44
CA THR A 140 4.78 12.38 20.45
C THR A 140 5.51 11.87 19.21
N GLU A 141 5.27 10.63 18.81
CA GLU A 141 5.93 10.06 17.62
C GLU A 141 5.33 10.64 16.32
N VAL A 142 4.02 10.89 16.27
CA VAL A 142 3.40 11.60 15.13
C VAL A 142 3.99 13.01 15.00
N GLY A 143 4.21 13.71 16.12
CA GLY A 143 4.83 15.03 16.13
C GLY A 143 6.22 15.02 15.50
N ARG A 144 7.06 14.05 15.88
CA ARG A 144 8.41 13.87 15.31
C ARG A 144 8.37 13.54 13.82
N TRP A 145 7.46 12.66 13.41
CA TRP A 145 7.26 12.37 11.99
C TRP A 145 6.88 13.63 11.21
N PHE A 146 5.94 14.40 11.75
CA PHE A 146 5.49 15.63 11.11
C PHE A 146 6.57 16.72 11.10
N ASP A 147 7.48 16.77 12.08
CA ASP A 147 8.65 17.66 12.07
C ASP A 147 9.53 17.43 10.82
N GLU A 148 9.54 16.22 10.27
CA GLU A 148 10.27 15.90 9.05
C GLU A 148 9.43 16.09 7.77
N LEU A 149 8.21 15.55 7.75
CA LEU A 149 7.38 15.56 6.55
C LEU A 149 6.83 16.95 6.23
N ILE A 150 6.20 17.60 7.22
CA ILE A 150 5.33 18.75 6.97
C ILE A 150 6.10 19.96 6.44
N PRO A 151 7.32 20.30 6.91
CA PRO A 151 8.09 21.37 6.30
C PRO A 151 8.36 21.19 4.80
N ARG A 152 8.50 19.95 4.32
CA ARG A 152 8.73 19.64 2.90
C ARG A 152 7.47 19.89 2.07
N VAL A 153 6.31 19.47 2.59
CA VAL A 153 5.00 19.77 1.99
C VAL A 153 4.72 21.27 2.04
N ALA A 154 5.01 21.92 3.17
CA ALA A 154 4.76 23.33 3.40
C ALA A 154 5.55 24.24 2.44
N ALA A 155 6.76 23.83 2.03
CA ALA A 155 7.56 24.52 1.04
C ALA A 155 6.95 24.48 -0.37
N LEU A 156 6.05 23.55 -0.64
CA LEU A 156 5.41 23.31 -1.94
C LEU A 156 3.94 23.74 -1.98
N GLN A 157 3.48 24.52 -1.00
CA GLN A 157 2.15 25.12 -0.99
C GLN A 157 1.95 26.14 -2.11
N ALA A 158 0.74 26.20 -2.67
CA ALA A 158 0.38 27.07 -3.78
C ALA A 158 0.49 28.55 -3.45
N GLY A 159 0.15 28.95 -2.22
CA GLY A 159 0.36 30.30 -1.69
C GLY A 159 1.83 30.71 -1.66
N ARG A 160 2.75 29.73 -1.73
CA ARG A 160 4.21 29.93 -1.83
C ARG A 160 4.76 29.60 -3.22
N GLY A 161 3.89 29.47 -4.22
CA GLY A 161 4.24 29.19 -5.61
C GLY A 161 4.46 27.71 -5.95
N GLY A 162 4.17 26.78 -5.04
CA GLY A 162 4.14 25.34 -5.34
C GLY A 162 2.78 24.86 -5.88
N PRO A 163 2.55 23.54 -5.98
CA PRO A 163 1.28 23.00 -6.46
C PRO A 163 0.29 22.59 -5.36
N VAL A 164 0.70 22.49 -4.10
CA VAL A 164 -0.16 21.94 -3.02
C VAL A 164 -1.24 22.96 -2.67
N VAL A 165 -2.51 22.62 -2.89
CA VAL A 165 -3.68 23.51 -2.67
C VAL A 165 -4.56 23.10 -1.49
N ALA A 166 -4.46 21.85 -1.04
CA ALA A 166 -5.14 21.37 0.15
C ALA A 166 -4.37 20.23 0.82
N VAL A 167 -4.62 20.04 2.11
CA VAL A 167 -4.04 18.97 2.93
C VAL A 167 -5.14 18.32 3.76
N GLN A 168 -5.25 16.99 3.69
CA GLN A 168 -6.23 16.25 4.51
C GLN A 168 -5.74 16.10 5.96
N ILE A 169 -6.67 16.21 6.91
CA ILE A 169 -6.45 15.90 8.32
C ILE A 169 -6.90 14.45 8.56
N GLU A 170 -5.97 13.60 9.02
CA GLU A 170 -6.26 12.17 9.26
C GLU A 170 -6.82 11.48 8.00
N ASN A 171 -7.46 10.32 8.14
CA ASN A 171 -8.13 9.61 7.07
C ASN A 171 -9.28 8.75 7.60
N GLU A 172 -10.52 9.06 7.19
CA GLU A 172 -11.74 8.33 7.57
C GLU A 172 -11.78 8.01 9.07
N TYR A 173 -11.56 9.04 9.88
CA TYR A 173 -11.42 8.86 11.31
C TYR A 173 -12.71 8.35 11.96
N GLY A 174 -13.87 8.78 11.45
CA GLY A 174 -15.18 8.35 11.94
C GLY A 174 -15.49 6.87 11.71
N SER A 175 -14.75 6.21 10.81
CA SER A 175 -14.79 4.75 10.64
C SER A 175 -14.00 4.00 11.73
N TYR A 176 -13.23 4.72 12.56
CA TYR A 176 -12.37 4.16 13.60
C TYR A 176 -12.77 4.60 15.00
N GLY A 177 -13.06 5.89 15.20
CA GLY A 177 -13.37 6.45 16.52
C GLY A 177 -13.92 7.88 16.45
N ASP A 178 -14.08 8.48 17.62
CA ASP A 178 -14.72 9.79 17.83
C ASP A 178 -13.91 10.72 18.75
N ASP A 179 -12.61 10.45 18.94
CA ASP A 179 -11.68 11.32 19.68
C ASP A 179 -11.36 12.61 18.89
N HIS A 180 -12.27 13.58 18.98
CA HIS A 180 -12.09 14.90 18.35
C HIS A 180 -10.89 15.68 18.89
N ALA A 181 -10.40 15.36 20.10
CA ALA A 181 -9.20 15.99 20.64
C ALA A 181 -7.96 15.53 19.85
N TYR A 182 -7.92 14.26 19.46
CA TYR A 182 -6.89 13.73 18.56
C TYR A 182 -6.95 14.36 17.17
N VAL A 183 -8.11 14.38 16.51
CA VAL A 183 -8.25 14.97 15.15
C VAL A 183 -7.86 16.45 15.17
N ARG A 184 -8.28 17.21 16.19
CA ARG A 184 -7.88 18.60 16.39
C ARG A 184 -6.37 18.73 16.61
N TRP A 185 -5.77 17.84 17.39
CA TRP A 185 -4.33 17.83 17.59
C TRP A 185 -3.57 17.58 16.28
N VAL A 186 -4.01 16.66 15.43
CA VAL A 186 -3.41 16.42 14.09
C VAL A 186 -3.49 17.69 13.25
N ARG A 187 -4.66 18.33 13.21
CA ARG A 187 -4.85 19.63 12.54
C ARG A 187 -3.88 20.68 13.06
N ASP A 188 -3.81 20.86 14.38
CA ASP A 188 -2.91 21.84 15.01
C ASP A 188 -1.44 21.54 14.69
N ALA A 189 -1.06 20.26 14.66
CA ALA A 189 0.28 19.82 14.32
C ALA A 189 0.67 20.16 12.86
N LEU A 190 -0.28 20.06 11.92
CA LEU A 190 -0.09 20.49 10.53
C LEU A 190 0.11 22.01 10.43
N VAL A 191 -0.78 22.79 11.06
CA VAL A 191 -0.73 24.26 11.05
C VAL A 191 0.56 24.78 11.71
N ALA A 192 0.92 24.25 12.87
CA ALA A 192 2.12 24.65 13.61
C ALA A 192 3.42 24.42 12.82
N ARG A 193 3.40 23.52 11.83
CA ARG A 193 4.53 23.19 10.95
C ARG A 193 4.44 23.86 9.58
N GLY A 194 3.53 24.82 9.43
CA GLY A 194 3.51 25.75 8.32
C GLY A 194 2.50 25.46 7.24
N ILE A 195 1.56 24.53 7.44
CA ILE A 195 0.42 24.38 6.52
C ILE A 195 -0.54 25.57 6.69
N THR A 196 -0.77 26.28 5.58
CA THR A 196 -1.65 27.45 5.45
C THR A 196 -2.73 27.25 4.41
N GLU A 197 -2.59 26.23 3.55
CA GLU A 197 -3.59 25.84 2.54
C GLU A 197 -4.86 25.24 3.18
N LEU A 198 -5.88 24.99 2.34
CA LEU A 198 -7.14 24.39 2.79
C LEU A 198 -6.88 23.09 3.55
N LEU A 199 -7.40 23.01 4.77
CA LEU A 199 -7.45 21.79 5.57
C LEU A 199 -8.86 21.22 5.56
N TYR A 200 -8.99 19.91 5.35
CA TYR A 200 -10.27 19.21 5.28
C TYR A 200 -10.19 17.80 5.89
N THR A 201 -11.33 17.23 6.28
CA THR A 201 -11.45 15.81 6.66
C THR A 201 -12.24 15.06 5.59
N ALA A 202 -12.13 13.73 5.52
CA ALA A 202 -13.02 12.93 4.68
C ALA A 202 -13.40 11.62 5.37
N ASP A 203 -14.68 11.28 5.29
CA ASP A 203 -15.28 10.13 5.96
C ASP A 203 -16.43 9.57 5.11
N GLY A 204 -16.84 8.32 5.34
CA GLY A 204 -18.02 7.77 4.67
C GLY A 204 -19.28 8.63 4.92
N PRO A 205 -20.24 8.70 3.98
CA PRO A 205 -21.41 9.56 4.10
C PRO A 205 -22.49 8.91 4.96
N THR A 206 -22.14 8.54 6.19
CA THR A 206 -23.08 8.11 7.22
C THR A 206 -23.07 9.10 8.38
N GLU A 207 -24.15 9.15 9.15
CA GLU A 207 -24.21 10.00 10.35
C GLU A 207 -23.07 9.66 11.33
N LEU A 208 -22.87 8.36 11.59
CA LEU A 208 -21.86 7.85 12.50
C LEU A 208 -20.45 8.32 12.11
N MET A 209 -20.06 8.13 10.85
CA MET A 209 -18.72 8.46 10.38
C MET A 209 -18.51 9.97 10.29
N GLN A 210 -19.50 10.73 9.80
CA GLN A 210 -19.40 12.19 9.73
C GLN A 210 -19.34 12.84 11.12
N ASP A 211 -20.06 12.30 12.11
CA ASP A 211 -20.04 12.81 13.48
C ASP A 211 -18.73 12.49 14.20
N GLY A 212 -18.14 11.31 13.96
CA GLY A 212 -16.85 10.93 14.55
C GLY A 212 -15.64 11.60 13.89
N GLY A 213 -15.64 11.76 12.56
CA GLY A 213 -14.45 12.17 11.80
C GLY A 213 -14.36 13.65 11.44
N SER A 214 -15.48 14.37 11.33
CA SER A 214 -15.45 15.78 10.93
C SER A 214 -14.96 16.72 12.04
N LEU A 215 -14.28 17.80 11.66
CA LEU A 215 -13.78 18.82 12.59
C LEU A 215 -14.48 20.17 12.36
N PRO A 216 -15.08 20.81 13.39
CA PRO A 216 -15.71 22.12 13.22
C PRO A 216 -14.78 23.18 12.60
N GLY A 217 -15.32 23.96 11.67
CA GLY A 217 -14.60 25.04 10.98
C GLY A 217 -13.67 24.58 9.85
N HIS A 218 -13.69 23.30 9.50
CA HIS A 218 -12.95 22.73 8.38
C HIS A 218 -13.93 22.01 7.46
N LEU A 219 -13.63 22.00 6.17
CA LEU A 219 -14.45 21.31 5.17
C LEU A 219 -14.56 19.82 5.50
N ALA A 220 -15.78 19.29 5.53
CA ALA A 220 -16.04 17.86 5.64
C ALA A 220 -16.38 17.26 4.26
N ALA A 221 -15.49 16.41 3.75
CA ALA A 221 -15.70 15.68 2.51
C ALA A 221 -16.26 14.28 2.75
N ALA A 222 -16.76 13.66 1.69
CA ALA A 222 -17.30 12.28 1.72
C ALA A 222 -16.45 11.31 0.89
N THR A 223 -16.38 10.05 1.31
CA THR A 223 -15.77 8.93 0.57
C THR A 223 -16.85 7.90 0.26
N PHE A 224 -17.08 7.56 -1.01
CA PHE A 224 -18.16 6.64 -1.42
C PHE A 224 -18.00 6.08 -2.84
N GLY A 225 -18.60 4.93 -3.09
CA GLY A 225 -18.65 4.30 -4.42
C GLY A 225 -19.94 4.56 -5.19
N SER A 226 -21.04 4.90 -4.52
CA SER A 226 -22.39 4.98 -5.11
C SER A 226 -23.29 5.96 -4.34
N HIS A 227 -24.55 6.11 -4.78
CA HIS A 227 -25.58 6.93 -4.09
C HIS A 227 -25.18 8.40 -3.87
N ALA A 228 -24.60 9.04 -4.89
CA ALA A 228 -24.06 10.41 -4.80
C ALA A 228 -25.08 11.46 -4.32
N HIS A 229 -26.35 11.34 -4.72
CA HIS A 229 -27.40 12.28 -4.28
C HIS A 229 -27.72 12.16 -2.77
N GLU A 230 -27.68 10.95 -2.22
CA GLU A 230 -27.91 10.71 -0.79
C GLU A 230 -26.74 11.24 0.03
N ALA A 231 -25.50 10.97 -0.41
CA ALA A 231 -24.30 11.54 0.18
C ALA A 231 -24.33 13.07 0.17
N ALA A 232 -24.65 13.68 -0.98
CA ALA A 232 -24.80 15.13 -1.09
C ALA A 232 -25.90 15.69 -0.20
N GLY A 233 -27.03 14.98 -0.10
CA GLY A 233 -28.16 15.35 0.77
C GLY A 233 -27.76 15.37 2.26
N LEU A 234 -27.08 14.32 2.72
CA LEU A 234 -26.58 14.22 4.09
C LEU A 234 -25.60 15.36 4.42
N LEU A 235 -24.58 15.55 3.58
CA LEU A 235 -23.56 16.58 3.82
C LEU A 235 -24.18 17.98 3.81
N ARG A 236 -25.08 18.29 2.87
CA ARG A 236 -25.78 19.59 2.83
C ARG A 236 -26.70 19.80 4.03
N ALA A 237 -27.34 18.76 4.54
CA ALA A 237 -28.19 18.86 5.74
C ALA A 237 -27.36 19.21 6.99
N ARG A 238 -26.13 18.71 7.08
CA ARG A 238 -25.22 18.90 8.22
C ARG A 238 -24.33 20.15 8.09
N ARG A 239 -23.97 20.54 6.86
CA ARG A 239 -22.99 21.58 6.50
C ARG A 239 -23.48 22.42 5.32
N ARG A 240 -24.53 23.20 5.52
CA ARG A 240 -25.20 23.98 4.44
C ARG A 240 -24.30 24.94 3.67
N ASP A 241 -23.26 25.47 4.32
CA ASP A 241 -22.37 26.49 3.75
C ASP A 241 -21.03 25.92 3.26
N GLU A 242 -20.97 24.60 3.02
CA GLU A 242 -19.79 23.90 2.50
C GLU A 242 -20.04 23.32 1.10
N PRO A 243 -19.02 23.34 0.22
CA PRO A 243 -19.08 22.69 -1.09
C PRO A 243 -19.17 21.16 -0.93
N PHE A 244 -19.89 20.50 -1.84
CA PHE A 244 -19.90 19.05 -1.89
C PHE A 244 -18.60 18.54 -2.53
N LEU A 245 -17.81 17.78 -1.76
CA LEU A 245 -16.57 17.15 -2.23
C LEU A 245 -16.64 15.65 -1.94
N CYS A 246 -16.59 14.85 -3.00
CA CYS A 246 -16.29 13.43 -2.93
C CYS A 246 -14.76 13.28 -2.93
N ALA A 247 -14.15 13.07 -1.76
CA ALA A 247 -12.69 12.96 -1.63
C ALA A 247 -12.16 11.60 -2.10
N GLU A 248 -13.02 10.58 -2.14
CA GLU A 248 -12.73 9.29 -2.78
C GLU A 248 -13.98 8.78 -3.48
N PHE A 249 -13.96 8.80 -4.81
CA PHE A 249 -14.94 8.11 -5.63
C PHE A 249 -14.39 6.74 -6.02
N TRP A 250 -14.85 5.70 -5.30
CA TRP A 250 -14.45 4.31 -5.55
C TRP A 250 -15.07 3.79 -6.85
N ASN A 251 -14.33 3.98 -7.94
CA ASN A 251 -14.77 3.69 -9.32
C ASN A 251 -14.40 2.27 -9.81
N GLY A 252 -13.69 1.54 -8.97
CA GLY A 252 -13.38 0.12 -9.03
C GLY A 252 -13.08 -0.34 -7.59
N TRP A 253 -12.36 -1.43 -7.40
CA TRP A 253 -12.03 -1.95 -6.07
C TRP A 253 -10.72 -2.75 -6.07
N PHE A 254 -10.15 -3.00 -4.90
CA PHE A 254 -8.93 -3.80 -4.73
C PHE A 254 -9.26 -5.29 -4.53
N ASP A 255 -8.25 -6.16 -4.62
CA ASP A 255 -8.42 -7.61 -4.50
C ASP A 255 -7.71 -8.22 -3.30
N HIS A 256 -8.26 -9.32 -2.79
CA HIS A 256 -7.57 -10.21 -1.87
C HIS A 256 -7.16 -11.52 -2.55
N TRP A 257 -6.09 -12.15 -2.05
CA TRP A 257 -5.71 -13.48 -2.50
C TRP A 257 -6.82 -14.51 -2.20
N GLY A 258 -7.20 -15.30 -3.20
CA GLY A 258 -8.24 -16.32 -3.15
C GLY A 258 -9.63 -15.86 -3.61
N GLU A 259 -9.80 -14.56 -3.87
CA GLU A 259 -11.05 -14.00 -4.41
C GLU A 259 -11.05 -13.95 -5.93
N LYS A 260 -12.10 -13.35 -6.51
CA LYS A 260 -12.14 -12.94 -7.92
C LYS A 260 -11.61 -11.51 -8.04
N HIS A 261 -11.17 -11.13 -9.23
CA HIS A 261 -10.76 -9.76 -9.52
C HIS A 261 -11.98 -8.85 -9.56
N HIS A 262 -12.01 -7.86 -8.68
CA HIS A 262 -13.09 -6.88 -8.63
C HIS A 262 -12.98 -5.92 -9.80
N VAL A 263 -14.08 -5.82 -10.55
CA VAL A 263 -14.23 -4.84 -11.64
C VAL A 263 -15.51 -4.05 -11.43
N ARG A 264 -15.61 -2.89 -12.05
CA ARG A 264 -16.84 -2.11 -12.12
C ARG A 264 -17.08 -1.69 -13.56
N SER A 265 -18.27 -2.01 -14.08
CA SER A 265 -18.61 -1.68 -15.46
C SER A 265 -18.42 -0.19 -15.75
N VAL A 266 -17.95 0.11 -16.96
CA VAL A 266 -17.71 1.49 -17.44
C VAL A 266 -18.96 2.35 -17.25
N ASP A 267 -20.13 1.82 -17.62
CA ASP A 267 -21.39 2.54 -17.50
C ASP A 267 -21.78 2.81 -16.03
N SER A 268 -21.58 1.84 -15.13
CA SER A 268 -21.84 2.02 -13.70
C SER A 268 -20.97 3.13 -13.11
N ALA A 269 -19.67 3.08 -13.38
CA ALA A 269 -18.71 4.06 -12.88
C ALA A 269 -18.97 5.46 -13.50
N ALA A 270 -19.24 5.54 -14.80
CA ALA A 270 -19.48 6.80 -15.50
C ALA A 270 -20.81 7.47 -15.09
N ARG A 271 -21.84 6.67 -14.77
CA ARG A 271 -23.10 7.19 -14.21
C ARG A 271 -22.86 7.83 -12.85
N THR A 272 -22.22 7.14 -11.90
CA THR A 272 -21.97 7.74 -10.59
C THR A 272 -21.07 8.97 -10.65
N LEU A 273 -20.05 8.98 -11.52
CA LEU A 273 -19.27 10.20 -11.79
C LEU A 273 -20.17 11.35 -12.26
N THR A 274 -21.11 11.07 -13.16
CA THR A 274 -22.07 12.06 -13.66
C THR A 274 -22.97 12.56 -12.53
N ASP A 275 -23.51 11.66 -11.69
CA ASP A 275 -24.36 12.02 -10.55
C ASP A 275 -23.63 12.95 -9.55
N ILE A 276 -22.34 12.70 -9.29
CA ILE A 276 -21.50 13.57 -8.45
C ILE A 276 -21.38 14.96 -9.08
N LEU A 277 -21.06 15.02 -10.38
CA LEU A 277 -20.85 16.29 -11.10
C LEU A 277 -22.15 17.10 -11.26
N ASP A 278 -23.28 16.44 -11.49
CA ASP A 278 -24.62 17.04 -11.60
C ASP A 278 -25.13 17.53 -10.25
N ALA A 279 -24.69 16.91 -9.16
CA ALA A 279 -24.88 17.41 -7.80
C ALA A 279 -23.98 18.61 -7.45
N ASP A 280 -23.35 19.27 -8.42
CA ASP A 280 -22.36 20.37 -8.23
C ASP A 280 -21.15 19.94 -7.37
N GLY A 281 -20.84 18.63 -7.38
CA GLY A 281 -19.75 18.05 -6.62
C GLY A 281 -18.39 18.28 -7.25
N SER A 282 -17.40 18.54 -6.41
CA SER A 282 -16.01 18.22 -6.69
C SER A 282 -15.74 16.76 -6.41
N VAL A 283 -14.74 16.16 -7.07
CA VAL A 283 -14.50 14.72 -7.00
C VAL A 283 -13.01 14.42 -7.04
N SER A 284 -12.56 13.42 -6.29
CA SER A 284 -11.35 12.67 -6.60
C SER A 284 -11.68 11.25 -7.02
N VAL A 285 -11.22 10.85 -8.21
CA VAL A 285 -11.36 9.48 -8.71
C VAL A 285 -10.37 8.57 -7.98
N TYR A 286 -10.86 7.68 -7.12
CA TYR A 286 -10.04 6.73 -6.35
C TYR A 286 -10.22 5.30 -6.89
N MET A 287 -9.21 4.65 -7.47
CA MET A 287 -7.96 5.24 -7.98
C MET A 287 -8.14 5.77 -9.40
N ALA A 288 -7.43 6.84 -9.76
CA ALA A 288 -7.27 7.25 -11.16
C ALA A 288 -6.19 6.40 -11.83
N HIS A 289 -5.11 6.12 -11.08
CA HIS A 289 -4.10 5.12 -11.38
C HIS A 289 -3.68 4.44 -10.08
N GLY A 290 -3.96 3.14 -9.95
CA GLY A 290 -3.67 2.42 -8.71
C GLY A 290 -2.21 1.97 -8.59
N GLY A 291 -1.65 1.35 -9.63
CA GLY A 291 -0.25 0.92 -9.68
C GLY A 291 -0.02 -0.45 -9.02
N THR A 292 1.11 -0.62 -8.32
CA THR A 292 1.53 -1.91 -7.76
C THR A 292 1.96 -1.78 -6.30
N ASN A 293 1.55 -2.72 -5.46
CA ASN A 293 2.10 -2.92 -4.12
C ASN A 293 3.47 -3.63 -4.20
N PHE A 294 4.49 -2.94 -4.72
CA PHE A 294 5.83 -3.51 -4.84
C PHE A 294 6.38 -4.00 -3.51
N GLY A 295 7.31 -4.94 -3.55
CA GLY A 295 7.90 -5.47 -2.33
C GLY A 295 6.87 -6.22 -1.47
N LEU A 296 6.77 -5.83 -0.21
CA LEU A 296 5.87 -6.45 0.77
C LEU A 296 4.92 -5.44 1.40
N TRP A 297 4.60 -4.38 0.65
CA TRP A 297 3.84 -3.24 1.16
C TRP A 297 2.31 -3.38 1.06
N ALA A 298 1.80 -4.44 0.44
CA ALA A 298 0.38 -4.74 0.47
C ALA A 298 -0.11 -4.93 1.92
N GLY A 299 -1.22 -4.30 2.27
CA GLY A 299 -1.87 -4.51 3.56
C GLY A 299 -2.75 -5.76 3.58
N ALA A 300 -3.63 -5.81 4.58
CA ALA A 300 -4.68 -6.82 4.67
C ALA A 300 -5.95 -6.25 5.31
N ASN A 301 -7.08 -6.92 5.10
CA ASN A 301 -8.32 -6.68 5.83
C ASN A 301 -8.63 -7.88 6.74
N HIS A 302 -9.60 -7.71 7.62
CA HIS A 302 -10.11 -8.78 8.46
C HIS A 302 -11.63 -8.73 8.48
N ASP A 303 -12.28 -9.80 8.03
CA ASP A 303 -13.76 -9.85 7.89
C ASP A 303 -14.46 -10.35 9.18
N GLY A 304 -13.69 -10.67 10.22
CA GLY A 304 -14.20 -11.17 11.50
C GLY A 304 -13.77 -12.60 11.76
N ASP A 305 -13.64 -13.39 10.70
CA ASP A 305 -13.23 -14.79 10.75
C ASP A 305 -11.83 -15.01 10.14
N LEU A 306 -11.52 -14.33 9.04
CA LEU A 306 -10.34 -14.59 8.22
C LEU A 306 -9.51 -13.33 7.98
N LEU A 307 -8.19 -13.52 7.92
CA LEU A 307 -7.30 -12.50 7.35
C LEU A 307 -7.42 -12.52 5.82
N ARG A 308 -7.61 -11.34 5.23
CA ARG A 308 -7.71 -11.14 3.79
C ARG A 308 -6.51 -10.33 3.29
N PRO A 309 -5.40 -10.99 2.91
CA PRO A 309 -4.22 -10.27 2.43
C PRO A 309 -4.47 -9.70 1.03
N THR A 310 -4.22 -8.41 0.85
CA THR A 310 -4.33 -7.72 -0.43
C THR A 310 -3.29 -8.26 -1.43
N VAL A 311 -3.65 -8.31 -2.70
CA VAL A 311 -2.75 -8.80 -3.76
C VAL A 311 -1.61 -7.81 -4.08
N THR A 312 -0.64 -8.28 -4.87
CA THR A 312 0.50 -7.45 -5.27
C THR A 312 0.09 -6.37 -6.28
N SER A 313 -0.78 -6.71 -7.23
CA SER A 313 -1.38 -5.70 -8.11
C SER A 313 -2.25 -4.74 -7.29
N TYR A 314 -2.21 -3.46 -7.64
CA TYR A 314 -3.19 -2.49 -7.18
C TYR A 314 -3.84 -1.81 -8.38
N ASP A 315 -4.12 -2.59 -9.43
CA ASP A 315 -4.79 -2.12 -10.65
C ASP A 315 -6.10 -1.38 -10.34
N SER A 316 -6.87 -1.91 -9.37
CA SER A 316 -8.11 -1.33 -8.85
C SER A 316 -9.23 -1.21 -9.90
N ASP A 317 -9.11 -1.85 -11.07
CA ASP A 317 -9.92 -1.58 -12.26
C ASP A 317 -9.97 -0.07 -12.57
N ALA A 318 -8.85 0.63 -12.36
CA ALA A 318 -8.76 2.06 -12.49
C ALA A 318 -8.89 2.53 -13.96
N PRO A 319 -9.21 3.81 -14.21
CA PRO A 319 -9.17 4.37 -15.55
C PRO A 319 -7.79 4.21 -16.21
N ILE A 320 -6.71 4.34 -15.45
CA ILE A 320 -5.35 4.10 -15.91
C ILE A 320 -4.86 2.79 -15.28
N ALA A 321 -4.68 1.76 -16.12
CA ALA A 321 -4.32 0.41 -15.68
C ALA A 321 -2.97 0.36 -14.93
N GLU A 322 -2.67 -0.76 -14.26
CA GLU A 322 -1.42 -0.96 -13.48
C GLU A 322 -0.14 -0.56 -14.24
N HIS A 323 -0.06 -0.85 -15.54
CA HIS A 323 1.09 -0.51 -16.40
C HIS A 323 0.98 0.85 -17.11
N GLY A 324 -0.10 1.60 -16.90
CA GLY A 324 -0.33 2.91 -17.49
C GLY A 324 -1.22 2.94 -18.74
N ALA A 325 -1.67 1.80 -19.29
CA ALA A 325 -2.57 1.83 -20.45
C ALA A 325 -3.90 2.52 -20.16
N LEU A 326 -4.47 3.11 -21.21
CA LEU A 326 -5.74 3.82 -21.14
C LEU A 326 -6.90 2.83 -21.30
N THR A 327 -7.73 2.67 -20.25
CA THR A 327 -8.83 1.68 -20.29
C THR A 327 -10.08 2.26 -20.97
N PRO A 328 -11.09 1.44 -21.31
CA PRO A 328 -12.39 1.96 -21.72
C PRO A 328 -13.01 2.94 -20.70
N LYS A 329 -12.73 2.75 -19.39
CA LYS A 329 -13.17 3.63 -18.31
C LYS A 329 -12.49 5.00 -18.39
N PHE A 330 -11.20 5.06 -18.77
CA PHE A 330 -10.50 6.33 -19.07
C PHE A 330 -11.27 7.16 -20.09
N HIS A 331 -11.62 6.57 -21.22
CA HIS A 331 -12.28 7.30 -22.31
C HIS A 331 -13.66 7.83 -21.88
N ALA A 332 -14.46 7.01 -21.20
CA ALA A 332 -15.78 7.43 -20.71
C ALA A 332 -15.69 8.56 -19.68
N PHE A 333 -14.76 8.47 -18.73
CA PHE A 333 -14.55 9.50 -17.71
C PHE A 333 -14.05 10.80 -18.33
N ARG A 334 -13.10 10.68 -19.26
CA ARG A 334 -12.52 11.79 -19.98
C ARG A 334 -13.56 12.64 -20.71
N ASP A 335 -14.53 12.00 -21.34
CA ASP A 335 -15.61 12.73 -22.02
C ASP A 335 -16.48 13.52 -21.04
N ARG A 336 -16.82 12.93 -19.88
CA ARG A 336 -17.62 13.61 -18.84
C ARG A 336 -16.86 14.74 -18.16
N LEU A 337 -15.61 14.51 -17.77
CA LEU A 337 -14.78 15.51 -17.09
C LEU A 337 -14.52 16.73 -17.97
N HIS A 338 -14.22 16.53 -19.25
CA HIS A 338 -14.01 17.65 -20.18
C HIS A 338 -15.29 18.44 -20.45
N ALA A 339 -16.45 17.79 -20.50
CA ALA A 339 -17.73 18.48 -20.67
C ALA A 339 -18.01 19.47 -19.53
N VAL A 340 -17.59 19.13 -18.30
CA VAL A 340 -17.75 20.00 -17.11
C VAL A 340 -16.62 21.01 -16.96
N ALA A 341 -15.37 20.63 -17.22
CA ALA A 341 -14.20 21.48 -16.99
C ALA A 341 -14.15 22.69 -17.94
N GLY A 342 -14.70 22.57 -19.17
CA GLY A 342 -14.64 23.62 -20.19
C GLY A 342 -13.22 23.95 -20.68
N ALA A 343 -12.21 23.15 -20.28
CA ALA A 343 -10.82 23.32 -20.65
C ALA A 343 -10.48 22.58 -21.96
N PRO A 344 -9.49 23.05 -22.73
CA PRO A 344 -9.02 22.35 -23.93
C PRO A 344 -8.60 20.90 -23.62
N ARG A 345 -8.97 19.97 -24.52
CA ARG A 345 -8.55 18.57 -24.41
C ARG A 345 -7.05 18.43 -24.64
N ARG A 346 -6.32 17.88 -23.67
CA ARG A 346 -4.91 17.50 -23.86
C ARG A 346 -4.79 16.33 -24.85
N PRO A 347 -3.73 16.18 -25.64
CA PRO A 347 -3.51 14.97 -26.42
C PRO A 347 -3.54 13.69 -25.56
N LEU A 348 -3.88 12.55 -26.17
CA LEU A 348 -3.71 11.26 -25.50
C LEU A 348 -2.22 10.91 -25.44
N PRO A 349 -1.68 10.50 -24.29
CA PRO A 349 -0.35 9.91 -24.21
C PRO A 349 -0.24 8.66 -25.07
N ALA A 350 0.96 8.32 -25.52
CA ALA A 350 1.21 7.08 -26.25
C ALA A 350 0.92 5.85 -25.35
N GLU A 351 0.51 4.73 -25.94
CA GLU A 351 0.40 3.48 -25.18
C GLU A 351 1.78 3.02 -24.68
N PRO A 352 1.87 2.43 -23.47
CA PRO A 352 3.14 1.90 -22.97
C PRO A 352 3.70 0.83 -23.91
N ALA A 353 5.01 0.89 -24.18
CA ALA A 353 5.69 -0.17 -24.92
C ALA A 353 5.80 -1.44 -24.07
N LEU A 354 5.59 -2.60 -24.69
CA LEU A 354 5.59 -3.91 -24.01
C LEU A 354 6.64 -4.85 -24.58
N LEU A 355 7.24 -5.66 -23.70
CA LEU A 355 8.14 -6.74 -24.08
C LEU A 355 7.41 -7.81 -24.90
N SER A 356 8.11 -8.37 -25.88
CA SER A 356 7.60 -9.52 -26.63
C SER A 356 7.43 -10.75 -25.72
N PRO A 357 6.29 -11.47 -25.83
CA PRO A 357 6.05 -12.67 -25.05
C PRO A 357 7.09 -13.77 -25.30
N ARG A 358 7.55 -14.43 -24.23
CA ARG A 358 8.46 -15.57 -24.31
C ARG A 358 8.53 -16.37 -23.02
N ALA A 359 8.86 -17.65 -23.14
CA ALA A 359 9.21 -18.50 -22.02
C ALA A 359 10.70 -18.40 -21.69
N VAL A 360 11.03 -18.31 -20.41
CA VAL A 360 12.40 -18.28 -19.89
C VAL A 360 12.58 -19.42 -18.89
N PRO A 361 13.45 -20.42 -19.16
CA PRO A 361 13.65 -21.54 -18.26
C PRO A 361 14.26 -21.08 -16.93
N VAL A 362 13.88 -21.73 -15.83
CA VAL A 362 14.48 -21.48 -14.52
C VAL A 362 15.66 -22.43 -14.26
N THR A 363 16.68 -21.91 -13.60
CA THR A 363 17.81 -22.67 -13.07
C THR A 363 17.70 -22.75 -11.56
N ALA A 364 17.87 -23.94 -10.99
CA ALA A 364 17.84 -24.15 -9.55
C ALA A 364 19.10 -23.54 -8.89
N GLY A 365 18.89 -22.75 -7.84
CA GLY A 365 19.93 -22.17 -6.99
C GLY A 365 20.13 -23.00 -5.73
N ALA A 366 19.53 -22.57 -4.62
CA ALA A 366 19.70 -23.19 -3.31
C ALA A 366 18.38 -23.76 -2.77
N GLY A 367 18.48 -24.88 -2.05
CA GLY A 367 17.37 -25.50 -1.32
C GLY A 367 16.80 -24.59 -0.22
N LEU A 368 15.49 -24.70 0.06
CA LEU A 368 14.77 -23.77 0.93
C LEU A 368 15.39 -23.67 2.33
N LEU A 369 15.32 -24.74 3.14
CA LEU A 369 15.79 -24.69 4.53
C LEU A 369 17.30 -24.45 4.63
N GLY A 370 18.08 -25.01 3.69
CA GLY A 370 19.53 -24.79 3.64
C GLY A 370 19.88 -23.32 3.44
N ALA A 371 19.23 -22.65 2.47
CA ALA A 371 19.43 -21.24 2.23
C ALA A 371 18.96 -20.38 3.41
N LEU A 372 17.75 -20.62 3.91
CA LEU A 372 17.16 -19.79 4.98
C LEU A 372 17.95 -19.83 6.29
N ARG A 373 18.60 -20.96 6.61
CA ARG A 373 19.49 -21.08 7.79
C ARG A 373 20.81 -20.32 7.62
N ALA A 374 21.23 -20.04 6.39
CA ALA A 374 22.54 -19.48 6.08
C ALA A 374 22.51 -17.97 5.79
N VAL A 375 21.35 -17.40 5.50
CA VAL A 375 21.21 -15.99 5.08
C VAL A 375 21.20 -14.99 6.24
N SER A 376 20.97 -15.43 7.48
CA SER A 376 21.06 -14.55 8.64
C SER A 376 21.51 -15.29 9.90
N GLU A 377 22.18 -14.56 10.79
CA GLU A 377 22.54 -15.06 12.12
C GLU A 377 21.29 -15.31 12.96
N PRO A 378 21.19 -16.46 13.65
CA PRO A 378 20.03 -16.80 14.46
C PRO A 378 19.96 -15.98 15.75
N VAL A 379 18.76 -15.53 16.10
CA VAL A 379 18.44 -14.95 17.41
C VAL A 379 17.93 -16.07 18.32
N ALA A 380 18.55 -16.27 19.48
CA ALA A 380 18.14 -17.30 20.44
C ALA A 380 17.18 -16.75 21.51
N SER A 381 16.15 -17.51 21.87
CA SER A 381 15.23 -17.19 22.96
C SER A 381 14.60 -18.46 23.57
N PRO A 382 14.27 -18.49 24.87
CA PRO A 382 13.51 -19.60 25.46
C PRO A 382 12.11 -19.81 24.84
N HIS A 383 11.52 -18.79 24.22
CA HIS A 383 10.21 -18.81 23.56
C HIS A 383 10.29 -18.15 22.17
N PRO A 384 9.35 -18.42 21.25
CA PRO A 384 9.30 -17.73 19.96
C PRO A 384 9.12 -16.22 20.17
N LEU A 385 9.90 -15.40 19.46
CA LEU A 385 9.74 -13.95 19.43
C LEU A 385 8.86 -13.53 18.26
N SER A 386 8.05 -12.48 18.42
CA SER A 386 7.29 -11.89 17.33
C SER A 386 8.20 -11.20 16.29
N PHE A 387 7.64 -10.85 15.13
CA PHE A 387 8.34 -10.06 14.11
C PHE A 387 8.82 -8.72 14.67
N GLU A 388 7.99 -8.06 15.48
CA GLU A 388 8.28 -6.80 16.16
C GLU A 388 9.44 -6.94 17.15
N GLU A 389 9.43 -8.00 17.98
CA GLU A 389 10.52 -8.30 18.92
C GLU A 389 11.84 -8.65 18.21
N LEU A 390 11.76 -9.16 16.98
CA LEU A 390 12.92 -9.43 16.11
C LEU A 390 13.39 -8.20 15.33
N GLU A 391 12.73 -7.05 15.51
CA GLU A 391 12.94 -5.81 14.75
C GLU A 391 12.80 -6.01 13.22
N GLN A 392 11.85 -6.85 12.82
CA GLN A 392 11.57 -7.17 11.42
C GLN A 392 10.13 -6.74 11.05
N ALA A 393 10.00 -5.83 10.10
CA ALA A 393 8.69 -5.35 9.67
C ALA A 393 7.92 -6.40 8.86
N SER A 394 8.53 -6.98 7.83
CA SER A 394 7.85 -7.79 6.81
C SER A 394 8.63 -9.08 6.51
N GLY A 395 8.17 -9.87 5.53
CA GLY A 395 8.91 -11.02 5.03
C GLY A 395 8.63 -12.31 5.80
N LEU A 396 9.68 -13.08 6.07
CA LEU A 396 9.60 -14.41 6.66
C LEU A 396 10.46 -14.51 7.93
N VAL A 397 10.12 -15.44 8.82
CA VAL A 397 11.01 -15.85 9.91
C VAL A 397 11.03 -17.37 9.99
N LEU A 398 12.22 -17.96 10.01
CA LEU A 398 12.39 -19.40 10.25
C LEU A 398 12.62 -19.62 11.75
N TYR A 399 11.61 -20.16 12.43
CA TYR A 399 11.68 -20.56 13.83
C TYR A 399 12.14 -22.00 13.92
N ARG A 400 13.14 -22.27 14.76
CA ARG A 400 13.73 -23.60 14.90
C ARG A 400 13.90 -23.97 16.37
N ALA A 401 13.55 -25.21 16.72
CA ALA A 401 13.74 -25.77 18.05
C ALA A 401 14.07 -27.27 17.99
N GLY A 402 14.60 -27.81 19.09
CA GLY A 402 14.96 -29.22 19.23
C GLY A 402 14.14 -29.99 20.26
N PRO A 403 12.79 -30.04 20.20
CA PRO A 403 11.98 -30.71 21.21
C PRO A 403 12.23 -32.22 21.23
N ARG A 404 12.07 -32.84 22.41
CA ARG A 404 11.98 -34.31 22.53
C ARG A 404 10.56 -34.75 22.23
N LEU A 405 10.29 -35.32 21.07
CA LEU A 405 8.95 -35.79 20.71
C LEU A 405 8.68 -37.16 21.34
N PRO A 406 7.60 -37.34 22.13
CA PRO A 406 7.25 -38.66 22.66
C PRO A 406 6.96 -39.63 21.52
N GLY A 407 7.11 -40.93 21.76
CA GLY A 407 6.74 -41.95 20.79
C GLY A 407 5.26 -41.87 20.39
N GLY A 408 4.93 -42.12 19.13
CA GLY A 408 3.56 -42.14 18.62
C GLY A 408 3.08 -40.80 18.07
N ARG A 409 1.75 -40.68 17.87
CA ARG A 409 1.09 -39.52 17.28
C ARG A 409 0.73 -38.49 18.34
N HIS A 410 1.03 -37.22 18.05
CA HIS A 410 0.76 -36.07 18.91
C HIS A 410 0.25 -34.92 18.07
N THR A 411 -0.51 -34.02 18.68
CA THR A 411 -0.91 -32.76 18.04
C THR A 411 0.17 -31.71 18.28
N LEU A 412 0.66 -31.08 17.22
CA LEU A 412 1.39 -29.82 17.28
C LEU A 412 0.39 -28.68 17.16
N THR A 413 0.43 -27.72 18.07
CA THR A 413 -0.43 -26.52 18.05
C THR A 413 0.43 -25.27 18.12
N VAL A 414 0.18 -24.30 17.25
CA VAL A 414 0.83 -22.98 17.22
C VAL A 414 -0.18 -21.94 17.69
N SER A 415 -0.10 -21.56 18.95
CA SER A 415 -1.01 -20.57 19.52
C SER A 415 -0.64 -19.17 19.04
N GLY A 416 -1.63 -18.41 18.55
CA GLY A 416 -1.42 -17.05 18.06
C GLY A 416 -0.52 -16.97 16.83
N LEU A 417 -0.63 -17.94 15.90
CA LEU A 417 0.04 -17.88 14.61
C LEU A 417 -0.45 -16.69 13.79
N ARG A 418 0.49 -15.90 13.27
CA ARG A 418 0.24 -14.73 12.43
C ARG A 418 1.29 -14.62 11.33
N ASP A 419 1.03 -14.98 10.07
CA ASP A 419 -0.29 -15.39 9.54
C ASP A 419 -0.29 -16.83 9.05
N ARG A 420 0.81 -17.29 8.47
CA ARG A 420 0.90 -18.62 7.85
C ARG A 420 2.24 -19.28 8.16
N ALA A 421 2.26 -20.56 8.49
CA ALA A 421 3.47 -21.32 8.80
C ALA A 421 3.57 -22.60 7.97
N GLN A 422 4.72 -22.83 7.34
CA GLN A 422 5.08 -24.17 6.88
C GLN A 422 5.86 -24.90 7.96
N VAL A 423 5.44 -26.12 8.28
CA VAL A 423 6.01 -26.91 9.37
C VAL A 423 6.87 -28.03 8.80
N PHE A 424 8.08 -28.17 9.32
CA PHE A 424 9.04 -29.19 8.95
C PHE A 424 9.52 -29.94 10.19
N LEU A 425 9.72 -31.25 10.05
CA LEU A 425 10.31 -32.10 11.07
C LEU A 425 11.46 -32.88 10.47
N ASP A 426 12.66 -32.70 11.02
CA ASP A 426 13.91 -33.28 10.52
C ASP A 426 14.13 -32.98 9.02
N GLY A 427 13.73 -31.78 8.58
CA GLY A 427 13.80 -31.31 7.19
C GLY A 427 12.67 -31.80 6.29
N VAL A 428 11.77 -32.65 6.77
CA VAL A 428 10.63 -33.16 5.98
C VAL A 428 9.41 -32.25 6.17
N PRO A 429 8.76 -31.77 5.10
CA PRO A 429 7.54 -30.97 5.21
C PRO A 429 6.38 -31.80 5.78
N LEU A 430 5.70 -31.26 6.79
CA LEU A 430 4.54 -31.90 7.42
C LEU A 430 3.21 -31.30 6.97
N GLY A 431 3.20 -30.00 6.70
CA GLY A 431 1.98 -29.29 6.30
C GLY A 431 2.10 -27.79 6.46
N VAL A 432 1.01 -27.12 6.15
CA VAL A 432 0.85 -25.68 6.30
C VAL A 432 -0.22 -25.40 7.33
N LEU A 433 0.06 -24.47 8.23
CA LEU A 433 -0.88 -23.88 9.16
C LEU A 433 -1.17 -22.44 8.75
N ASP A 434 -2.41 -22.02 8.95
CA ASP A 434 -2.89 -20.63 8.92
C ASP A 434 -3.42 -20.24 10.31
N ARG A 435 -4.00 -19.04 10.44
CA ARG A 435 -4.48 -18.53 11.73
C ARG A 435 -5.61 -19.39 12.29
N GLU A 436 -6.36 -20.05 11.42
CA GLU A 436 -7.59 -20.79 11.70
C GLU A 436 -7.33 -22.25 12.06
N THR A 437 -6.49 -22.93 11.29
CA THR A 437 -6.14 -24.34 11.52
C THR A 437 -5.21 -24.50 12.72
N ALA A 438 -4.15 -23.69 12.77
CA ALA A 438 -3.18 -23.55 13.86
C ALA A 438 -2.61 -24.85 14.47
N SER A 439 -2.88 -26.03 13.89
CA SER A 439 -2.48 -27.33 14.43
C SER A 439 -2.42 -28.42 13.36
N LEU A 440 -1.54 -29.41 13.58
CA LEU A 440 -1.41 -30.60 12.73
C LEU A 440 -0.90 -31.81 13.54
N GLU A 441 -0.98 -33.00 12.96
CA GLU A 441 -0.43 -34.22 13.58
C GLU A 441 1.09 -34.31 13.35
N VAL A 442 1.83 -34.66 14.40
CA VAL A 442 3.25 -35.00 14.34
C VAL A 442 3.47 -36.40 14.91
N THR A 443 4.35 -37.18 14.30
CA THR A 443 4.72 -38.50 14.82
C THR A 443 6.13 -38.46 15.39
N GLY A 444 6.26 -38.75 16.69
CA GLY A 444 7.53 -38.79 17.38
C GLY A 444 8.08 -40.21 17.55
N ARG A 445 9.41 -40.30 17.74
CA ARG A 445 10.15 -41.55 17.94
C ARG A 445 10.66 -41.73 19.38
N GLY A 446 10.30 -40.83 20.30
CA GLY A 446 10.83 -40.81 21.67
C GLY A 446 12.16 -40.07 21.82
N GLU A 447 12.64 -39.41 20.75
CA GLU A 447 13.95 -38.76 20.63
C GLU A 447 13.82 -37.25 20.40
N ARG A 448 14.95 -36.53 20.40
CA ARG A 448 14.97 -35.14 19.95
C ARG A 448 14.82 -35.08 18.44
N ALA A 449 14.00 -34.15 17.97
CA ALA A 449 13.81 -33.90 16.55
C ALA A 449 14.03 -32.41 16.26
N CYS A 450 14.43 -32.09 15.03
CA CYS A 450 14.56 -30.73 14.54
C CYS A 450 13.20 -30.25 14.05
N LEU A 451 12.52 -29.42 14.85
CA LEU A 451 11.26 -28.80 14.49
C LEU A 451 11.53 -27.41 13.91
N GLU A 452 11.00 -27.14 12.72
CA GLU A 452 11.14 -25.85 12.04
C GLU A 452 9.79 -25.34 11.54
N LEU A 453 9.55 -24.05 11.72
CA LEU A 453 8.36 -23.35 11.25
C LEU A 453 8.80 -22.13 10.44
N LEU A 454 8.55 -22.14 9.13
CA LEU A 454 8.74 -20.98 8.27
C LEU A 454 7.46 -20.14 8.29
N VAL A 455 7.49 -19.04 9.03
CA VAL A 455 6.33 -18.18 9.24
C VAL A 455 6.39 -16.97 8.30
N GLU A 456 5.28 -16.70 7.64
CA GLU A 456 5.07 -15.59 6.74
C GLU A 456 4.18 -14.51 7.38
N ASN A 457 4.63 -13.26 7.34
CA ASN A 457 3.75 -12.10 7.49
C ASN A 457 3.08 -11.83 6.13
N GLN A 458 1.76 -11.97 6.04
CA GLN A 458 1.00 -11.80 4.80
C GLN A 458 0.50 -10.36 4.57
N GLY A 459 0.92 -9.41 5.40
CA GLY A 459 0.48 -8.01 5.39
C GLY A 459 -0.27 -7.68 6.68
N ARG A 460 0.03 -6.53 7.28
CA ARG A 460 -0.69 -6.03 8.46
C ARG A 460 -2.04 -5.48 8.07
N VAL A 461 -2.99 -5.67 8.99
CA VAL A 461 -4.32 -5.12 8.84
C VAL A 461 -4.23 -3.61 8.72
N ASN A 462 -4.82 -3.07 7.66
CA ASN A 462 -4.74 -1.65 7.33
C ASN A 462 -6.03 -0.89 7.67
N TYR A 463 -7.13 -1.59 7.96
CA TYR A 463 -8.44 -1.01 8.29
C TYR A 463 -9.13 -1.76 9.43
N GLY A 464 -9.89 -1.03 10.25
CA GLY A 464 -10.67 -1.58 11.35
C GLY A 464 -9.88 -1.82 12.66
N PRO A 465 -10.46 -2.54 13.64
CA PRO A 465 -9.98 -2.56 15.01
C PRO A 465 -8.72 -3.39 15.24
N ARG A 466 -8.27 -4.16 14.25
CA ARG A 466 -7.07 -5.03 14.33
C ARG A 466 -5.79 -4.34 13.85
N LEU A 467 -5.79 -3.03 13.70
CA LEU A 467 -4.62 -2.22 13.35
C LEU A 467 -3.48 -2.44 14.36
N GLY A 468 -2.24 -2.51 13.87
CA GLY A 468 -1.06 -2.65 14.72
C GLY A 468 -0.81 -4.03 15.30
N GLU A 469 -1.56 -5.05 14.86
CA GLU A 469 -1.38 -6.41 15.30
C GLU A 469 0.02 -6.97 15.00
N HIS A 470 0.63 -7.57 16.04
CA HIS A 470 1.92 -8.26 15.93
C HIS A 470 1.84 -9.45 14.99
N LYS A 471 3.00 -9.82 14.40
CA LYS A 471 3.15 -10.96 13.48
C LYS A 471 4.13 -12.00 14.04
N GLY A 472 4.10 -13.24 13.54
CA GLY A 472 4.92 -14.35 14.02
C GLY A 472 4.15 -15.37 14.85
N ILE A 473 4.78 -15.90 15.89
CA ILE A 473 4.17 -16.85 16.84
C ILE A 473 4.02 -16.15 18.19
N LEU A 474 2.77 -15.81 18.58
CA LEU A 474 2.53 -14.96 19.75
C LEU A 474 2.25 -15.73 21.06
N GLY A 475 1.68 -16.93 20.98
CA GLY A 475 1.32 -17.75 22.15
C GLY A 475 2.26 -18.93 22.41
N GLY A 476 3.11 -19.28 21.44
CA GLY A 476 4.06 -20.40 21.51
C GLY A 476 3.63 -21.63 20.70
N VAL A 477 4.48 -22.66 20.73
CA VAL A 477 4.22 -23.95 20.06
C VAL A 477 4.16 -25.06 21.10
N ALA A 478 3.11 -25.87 21.06
CA ALA A 478 2.90 -27.00 21.97
C ALA A 478 2.91 -28.33 21.21
N ILE A 479 3.42 -29.37 21.87
CA ILE A 479 3.24 -30.77 21.48
C ILE A 479 2.35 -31.42 22.55
N GLY A 480 1.12 -31.75 22.17
CA GLY A 480 0.05 -32.08 23.11
C GLY A 480 -0.16 -30.92 24.08
N ARG A 481 0.12 -31.15 25.37
CA ARG A 481 -0.03 -30.13 26.43
C ARG A 481 1.27 -29.39 26.79
N ARG A 482 2.40 -29.75 26.18
CA ARG A 482 3.72 -29.25 26.60
C ARG A 482 4.26 -28.22 25.62
N LEU A 483 4.59 -27.04 26.11
CA LEU A 483 5.28 -26.00 25.33
C LEU A 483 6.69 -26.45 24.92
N VAL A 484 7.07 -26.05 23.71
CA VAL A 484 8.42 -26.20 23.16
C VAL A 484 9.22 -24.94 23.51
N HIS A 485 10.42 -25.16 24.04
CA HIS A 485 11.37 -24.12 24.43
C HIS A 485 12.73 -24.29 23.74
N GLY A 486 13.57 -23.27 23.84
CA GLY A 486 14.92 -23.26 23.27
C GLY A 486 14.88 -23.03 21.76
N TRP A 487 14.38 -21.85 21.38
CA TRP A 487 14.20 -21.43 20.01
C TRP A 487 15.40 -20.66 19.47
N THR A 488 15.65 -20.84 18.18
CA THR A 488 16.49 -19.98 17.35
C THR A 488 15.65 -19.47 16.18
N MET A 489 15.75 -18.18 15.86
CA MET A 489 14.98 -17.56 14.78
C MET A 489 15.90 -16.90 13.77
N HIS A 490 15.76 -17.27 12.49
CA HIS A 490 16.44 -16.60 11.39
C HIS A 490 15.51 -15.57 10.75
N ARG A 491 15.97 -14.32 10.72
CA ARG A 491 15.25 -13.18 10.15
C ARG A 491 15.43 -13.15 8.63
N LEU A 492 14.35 -12.89 7.89
CA LEU A 492 14.33 -12.84 6.43
C LEU A 492 13.52 -11.60 5.96
N PRO A 493 14.06 -10.38 6.15
CA PRO A 493 13.44 -9.14 5.71
C PRO A 493 13.64 -8.95 4.20
N LEU A 494 12.92 -9.74 3.40
CA LEU A 494 13.11 -9.91 1.95
C LEU A 494 13.08 -8.60 1.15
N ASP A 495 12.34 -7.60 1.62
CA ASP A 495 12.19 -6.26 1.04
C ASP A 495 13.39 -5.33 1.30
N THR A 496 14.27 -5.69 2.24
CA THR A 496 15.50 -4.96 2.55
C THR A 496 16.76 -5.61 1.97
N TRP A 497 16.61 -6.76 1.31
CA TRP A 497 17.73 -7.49 0.73
C TRP A 497 18.33 -6.74 -0.45
N THR A 498 19.65 -6.64 -0.43
CA THR A 498 20.47 -6.14 -1.54
C THR A 498 20.70 -7.23 -2.59
N PRO A 499 21.18 -6.88 -3.79
CA PRO A 499 21.63 -7.87 -4.77
C PRO A 499 22.64 -8.89 -4.21
N ASP A 500 23.52 -8.46 -3.30
CA ASP A 500 24.50 -9.34 -2.66
C ASP A 500 23.85 -10.32 -1.69
N ASP A 501 22.86 -9.88 -0.90
CA ASP A 501 22.09 -10.76 -0.01
C ASP A 501 21.38 -11.84 -0.82
N LEU A 502 20.79 -11.44 -1.95
CA LEU A 502 20.11 -12.34 -2.87
C LEU A 502 21.08 -13.34 -3.52
N ALA A 503 22.24 -12.88 -3.99
CA ALA A 503 23.27 -13.75 -4.56
C ALA A 503 23.81 -14.77 -3.54
N ARG A 504 24.00 -14.35 -2.27
CA ARG A 504 24.35 -15.27 -1.19
C ARG A 504 23.25 -16.28 -0.93
N ALA A 505 21.99 -15.85 -0.87
CA ALA A 505 20.85 -16.74 -0.66
C ALA A 505 20.72 -17.81 -1.76
N VAL A 506 20.91 -17.42 -3.03
CA VAL A 506 20.85 -18.30 -4.21
C VAL A 506 21.97 -19.37 -4.20
N SER A 507 23.10 -19.08 -3.57
CA SER A 507 24.29 -19.96 -3.55
C SER A 507 24.55 -20.64 -2.20
N ALA A 508 23.74 -20.34 -1.19
CA ALA A 508 23.98 -20.73 0.21
C ALA A 508 23.91 -22.24 0.48
N ALA A 509 23.19 -23.00 -0.35
CA ALA A 509 23.03 -24.43 -0.20
C ALA A 509 22.95 -25.12 -1.56
N ARG A 510 23.13 -26.44 -1.58
CA ARG A 510 22.80 -27.23 -2.79
C ARG A 510 21.30 -27.18 -3.03
N PRO A 511 20.84 -27.18 -4.29
CA PRO A 511 19.42 -27.31 -4.58
C PRO A 511 18.91 -28.68 -4.11
N ASP A 512 17.81 -28.69 -3.35
CA ASP A 512 17.12 -29.90 -2.92
C ASP A 512 15.61 -29.81 -3.25
N GLY A 513 15.12 -30.77 -4.05
CA GLY A 513 13.69 -30.90 -4.34
C GLY A 513 13.07 -29.76 -5.17
N SER A 514 11.87 -29.34 -4.76
CA SER A 514 10.95 -28.48 -5.52
C SER A 514 10.76 -27.06 -4.95
N THR A 515 11.52 -26.66 -3.94
CA THR A 515 11.41 -25.35 -3.26
C THR A 515 12.78 -24.69 -3.10
N GLY A 516 12.79 -23.42 -2.73
CA GLY A 516 14.00 -22.62 -2.51
C GLY A 516 14.22 -21.58 -3.60
N PHE A 517 15.49 -21.23 -3.81
CA PHE A 517 15.88 -20.17 -4.72
C PHE A 517 16.09 -20.65 -6.14
N LEU A 518 15.57 -19.90 -7.12
CA LEU A 518 15.74 -20.15 -8.55
C LEU A 518 16.11 -18.86 -9.28
N THR A 519 16.73 -18.99 -10.46
CA THR A 519 17.02 -17.84 -11.33
C THR A 519 16.57 -18.09 -12.76
N ALA A 520 16.00 -17.08 -13.41
CA ALA A 520 15.74 -17.06 -14.86
C ALA A 520 16.50 -15.89 -15.49
N ARG A 521 17.18 -16.12 -16.61
CA ARG A 521 17.98 -15.10 -17.29
C ARG A 521 17.50 -14.88 -18.70
N PHE A 522 17.38 -13.63 -19.11
CA PHE A 522 16.92 -13.27 -20.45
C PHE A 522 17.54 -11.95 -20.91
N ALA A 523 17.74 -11.80 -22.22
CA ALA A 523 18.27 -10.57 -22.81
C ALA A 523 17.15 -9.66 -23.34
N VAL A 524 17.29 -8.35 -23.17
CA VAL A 524 16.38 -7.32 -23.70
C VAL A 524 17.18 -6.35 -24.55
N ALA A 525 16.73 -6.05 -25.77
CA ALA A 525 17.40 -5.04 -26.60
C ALA A 525 17.06 -3.62 -26.11
N GLU A 526 15.76 -3.33 -25.98
CA GLU A 526 15.23 -2.07 -25.46
C GLU A 526 14.30 -2.37 -24.28
N PRO A 527 14.58 -1.83 -23.07
CA PRO A 527 13.71 -1.97 -21.92
C PRO A 527 12.28 -1.50 -22.23
N ALA A 528 11.31 -2.35 -21.90
CA ALA A 528 9.89 -2.10 -22.05
C ALA A 528 9.15 -2.73 -20.87
N ASP A 529 7.90 -2.32 -20.65
CA ASP A 529 7.07 -2.88 -19.61
C ASP A 529 6.71 -4.35 -19.95
N GLY A 530 6.35 -5.16 -18.97
CA GLY A 530 5.91 -6.52 -19.22
C GLY A 530 5.21 -7.15 -18.03
N PHE A 531 4.84 -8.42 -18.19
CA PHE A 531 4.13 -9.17 -17.16
C PHE A 531 4.79 -10.53 -16.95
N LEU A 532 5.05 -10.90 -15.70
CA LEU A 532 5.62 -12.20 -15.32
C LEU A 532 4.52 -13.16 -14.93
N ALA A 533 4.32 -14.25 -15.67
CA ALA A 533 3.53 -15.39 -15.23
C ALA A 533 4.43 -16.53 -14.75
N LEU A 534 3.98 -17.27 -13.74
CA LEU A 534 4.74 -18.35 -13.10
C LEU A 534 3.97 -19.68 -13.18
N PRO A 535 3.80 -20.28 -14.37
CA PRO A 535 3.05 -21.52 -14.52
C PRO A 535 3.70 -22.67 -13.74
N GLY A 536 2.89 -23.44 -13.01
CA GLY A 536 3.35 -24.59 -12.22
C GLY A 536 3.96 -24.23 -10.85
N PHE A 537 4.30 -22.95 -10.63
CA PHE A 537 4.70 -22.44 -9.32
C PHE A 537 3.48 -22.31 -8.39
N ALA A 538 3.71 -22.40 -7.08
CA ALA A 538 2.65 -22.40 -6.09
C ALA A 538 2.57 -21.09 -5.31
N LYS A 539 3.64 -20.72 -4.60
CA LYS A 539 3.64 -19.50 -3.80
C LYS A 539 5.05 -19.03 -3.52
N GLY A 540 5.30 -17.74 -3.68
CA GLY A 540 6.62 -17.20 -3.40
C GLY A 540 6.79 -15.73 -3.71
N PHE A 541 8.03 -15.37 -3.96
CA PHE A 541 8.48 -13.99 -4.20
C PHE A 541 9.35 -13.92 -5.45
N VAL A 542 9.32 -12.80 -6.17
CA VAL A 542 10.13 -12.57 -7.37
C VAL A 542 10.86 -11.24 -7.28
N TRP A 543 12.16 -11.25 -7.59
CA TRP A 543 12.97 -10.06 -7.82
C TRP A 543 13.32 -9.93 -9.29
N ALA A 544 13.32 -8.71 -9.82
CA ALA A 544 13.90 -8.37 -11.11
C ALA A 544 15.14 -7.50 -10.88
N ASN A 545 16.31 -7.98 -11.32
CA ASN A 545 17.60 -7.30 -11.15
C ASN A 545 17.85 -6.81 -9.71
N GLY A 546 17.43 -7.60 -8.71
CA GLY A 546 17.61 -7.30 -7.29
C GLY A 546 16.48 -6.47 -6.65
N THR A 547 15.53 -5.95 -7.43
CA THR A 547 14.35 -5.26 -6.88
C THR A 547 13.21 -6.24 -6.68
N LEU A 548 12.68 -6.33 -5.45
CA LEU A 548 11.55 -7.21 -5.12
C LEU A 548 10.26 -6.69 -5.77
N LEU A 549 9.73 -7.44 -6.74
CA LEU A 549 8.45 -7.11 -7.37
C LEU A 549 7.29 -7.36 -6.41
N GLY A 550 7.33 -8.49 -5.70
CA GLY A 550 6.37 -8.82 -4.66
C GLY A 550 6.03 -10.30 -4.62
N ARG A 551 4.79 -10.61 -4.20
CA ARG A 551 4.31 -11.98 -3.97
C ARG A 551 3.61 -12.52 -5.20
N TYR A 552 3.79 -13.81 -5.49
CA TYR A 552 2.88 -14.57 -6.34
C TYR A 552 2.24 -15.70 -5.54
N TRP A 553 1.01 -16.07 -5.92
CA TRP A 553 0.30 -17.17 -5.31
C TRP A 553 -0.71 -17.77 -6.30
N GLU A 554 -0.66 -19.10 -6.46
CA GLU A 554 -1.50 -19.84 -7.41
C GLU A 554 -3.01 -19.76 -7.14
N ILE A 555 -3.42 -19.33 -5.93
CA ILE A 555 -4.83 -19.22 -5.56
C ILE A 555 -5.54 -18.03 -6.25
N GLY A 556 -4.78 -17.13 -6.89
CA GLY A 556 -5.34 -15.98 -7.59
C GLY A 556 -5.93 -14.90 -6.67
N PRO A 557 -6.68 -13.92 -7.19
CA PRO A 557 -7.08 -13.83 -8.59
C PRO A 557 -5.89 -13.47 -9.50
N GLN A 558 -4.95 -12.66 -9.01
CA GLN A 558 -3.74 -12.26 -9.74
C GLN A 558 -2.89 -13.46 -10.18
N ARG A 559 -2.55 -13.53 -11.47
CA ARG A 559 -1.69 -14.57 -12.06
C ARG A 559 -0.41 -14.04 -12.70
N THR A 560 -0.36 -12.74 -12.97
CA THR A 560 0.84 -12.06 -13.46
C THR A 560 1.31 -10.96 -12.53
N LEU A 561 2.63 -10.78 -12.41
CA LEU A 561 3.25 -9.61 -11.77
C LEU A 561 3.67 -8.59 -12.82
N TYR A 562 3.38 -7.30 -12.59
CA TYR A 562 3.88 -6.23 -13.43
C TYR A 562 5.41 -6.10 -13.31
N LEU A 563 6.08 -5.99 -14.46
CA LEU A 563 7.51 -5.78 -14.61
C LEU A 563 7.73 -4.42 -15.29
N PRO A 564 7.98 -3.34 -14.54
CA PRO A 564 8.19 -2.02 -15.12
C PRO A 564 9.54 -1.93 -15.85
N ALA A 565 9.54 -1.28 -17.01
CA ALA A 565 10.71 -1.09 -17.89
C ALA A 565 11.94 -0.53 -17.16
N PRO A 566 11.82 0.45 -16.24
CA PRO A 566 12.97 0.98 -15.50
C PRO A 566 13.74 -0.03 -14.64
N LEU A 567 13.16 -1.20 -14.33
CA LEU A 567 13.88 -2.27 -13.62
C LEU A 567 14.72 -3.14 -14.56
N LEU A 568 14.62 -2.92 -15.87
CA LEU A 568 15.34 -3.67 -16.89
C LEU A 568 16.45 -2.83 -17.51
N VAL A 569 17.49 -3.53 -17.94
CA VAL A 569 18.63 -2.94 -18.64
C VAL A 569 18.76 -3.54 -20.04
N PRO A 570 19.31 -2.80 -21.03
CA PRO A 570 19.74 -3.41 -22.28
C PRO A 570 20.76 -4.52 -22.01
N GLY A 571 20.61 -5.66 -22.69
CA GLY A 571 21.39 -6.87 -22.45
C GLY A 571 20.75 -7.79 -21.42
N ASP A 572 21.57 -8.43 -20.59
CA ASP A 572 21.16 -9.51 -19.71
C ASP A 572 20.44 -9.01 -18.45
N ASN A 573 19.28 -9.61 -18.19
CA ASN A 573 18.46 -9.37 -17.01
C ASN A 573 18.28 -10.68 -16.23
N THR A 574 18.22 -10.60 -14.91
CA THR A 574 18.02 -11.76 -14.04
C THR A 574 16.75 -11.59 -13.21
N LEU A 575 15.88 -12.60 -13.29
CA LEU A 575 14.83 -12.82 -12.30
C LEU A 575 15.36 -13.79 -11.25
N THR A 576 15.14 -13.47 -9.97
CA THR A 576 15.35 -14.41 -8.87
C THR A 576 14.02 -14.73 -8.24
N LEU A 577 13.78 -16.00 -7.94
CA LEU A 577 12.55 -16.48 -7.33
C LEU A 577 12.89 -17.15 -6.00
N LEU A 578 12.04 -16.94 -5.00
CA LEU A 578 11.96 -17.78 -3.80
C LEU A 578 10.63 -18.53 -3.85
N GLU A 579 10.65 -19.82 -4.20
CA GLU A 579 9.46 -20.70 -4.22
C GLU A 579 9.35 -21.47 -2.91
N LEU A 580 8.18 -21.40 -2.31
CA LEU A 580 7.97 -21.87 -0.95
C LEU A 580 7.33 -23.26 -0.87
N GLN A 581 6.70 -23.78 -1.91
CA GLN A 581 5.90 -25.00 -1.89
C GLN A 581 6.17 -25.92 -3.07
N ARG A 582 6.08 -25.43 -4.31
CA ARG A 582 6.21 -26.24 -5.52
C ARG A 582 6.67 -25.39 -6.70
N ARG A 583 7.81 -25.76 -7.31
CA ARG A 583 8.35 -25.05 -8.49
C ARG A 583 7.72 -25.51 -9.81
N GLY A 584 7.59 -24.55 -10.74
CA GLY A 584 7.50 -24.82 -12.17
C GLY A 584 8.89 -24.95 -12.82
N ASP A 585 8.91 -25.04 -14.15
CA ASP A 585 10.12 -25.19 -14.98
C ASP A 585 10.53 -23.92 -15.73
N ARG A 586 9.65 -22.92 -15.81
CA ARG A 586 9.89 -21.66 -16.52
C ARG A 586 9.10 -20.49 -15.93
N VAL A 587 9.57 -19.28 -16.21
CA VAL A 587 8.78 -18.04 -16.10
C VAL A 587 8.34 -17.64 -17.51
N GLU A 588 7.16 -17.07 -17.65
CA GLU A 588 6.67 -16.53 -18.92
C GLU A 588 6.61 -15.01 -18.86
N LEU A 589 7.32 -14.35 -19.78
CA LEU A 589 7.12 -12.95 -20.10
C LEU A 589 5.89 -12.85 -21.01
N ARG A 590 4.95 -11.97 -20.63
CA ARG A 590 3.71 -11.72 -21.35
C ARG A 590 3.55 -10.22 -21.62
N ASP A 591 2.74 -9.93 -22.63
CA ASP A 591 2.37 -8.59 -23.12
C ASP A 591 1.00 -8.13 -22.64
N ARG A 592 0.41 -8.84 -21.67
CA ARG A 592 -0.84 -8.43 -21.04
C ARG A 592 -0.92 -8.95 -19.61
N PRO A 593 -1.60 -8.22 -18.71
CA PRO A 593 -1.88 -8.72 -17.39
C PRO A 593 -2.90 -9.88 -17.44
N GLU A 594 -2.79 -10.79 -16.47
CA GLU A 594 -3.83 -11.77 -16.13
C GLU A 594 -4.14 -11.59 -14.65
N LEU A 595 -5.18 -10.80 -14.36
CA LEU A 595 -5.61 -10.51 -12.99
C LEU A 595 -6.65 -11.51 -12.45
N GLY A 596 -7.05 -12.50 -13.25
CA GLY A 596 -7.93 -13.59 -12.84
C GLY A 596 -9.38 -13.44 -13.33
N PRO A 597 -10.27 -14.39 -12.96
CA PRO A 597 -11.70 -14.28 -13.22
C PRO A 597 -12.29 -13.04 -12.54
N THR A 598 -13.21 -12.34 -13.20
CA THR A 598 -13.76 -11.07 -12.72
C THR A 598 -15.08 -11.22 -11.97
N GLU A 599 -15.36 -10.28 -11.09
CA GLU A 599 -16.65 -10.10 -10.41
C GLU A 599 -16.99 -8.60 -10.36
N GLU A 600 -18.23 -8.24 -10.66
CA GLU A 600 -18.65 -6.83 -10.56
C GLU A 600 -18.83 -6.46 -9.08
N TYR A 601 -18.14 -5.41 -8.64
CA TYR A 601 -18.22 -4.86 -7.30
C TYR A 601 -18.58 -3.39 -7.33
N VAL A 602 -19.57 -3.02 -6.52
CA VAL A 602 -19.95 -1.63 -6.28
C VAL A 602 -20.18 -1.50 -4.78
N GLU A 603 -19.33 -0.71 -4.11
CA GLU A 603 -19.55 -0.39 -2.70
C GLU A 603 -20.86 0.40 -2.55
N THR A 604 -21.79 -0.15 -1.78
CA THR A 604 -23.06 0.47 -1.41
C THR A 604 -23.03 0.86 0.06
N LEU A 605 -23.59 2.03 0.37
CA LEU A 605 -23.65 2.60 1.72
C LEU A 605 -24.41 1.74 2.73
#